data_AF-A0A2S6U8G9-F1
#
_entry.id   AF-A0A2S6U8G9-F1
#
_cell.length_a   1.000
_cell.length_b   1.000
_cell.length_c   1.000
_cell.angle_alpha   90.00
_cell.angle_beta   90.00
_cell.angle_gamma   90.00
#
_symmetry.space_group_name_H-M   'P 1'
#
loop_
_entity.id
_entity.type
_entity.pdbx_description
1 polymer ?
#
loop_
_entity_poly.entity_id
_entity_poly.type
_entity_poly.pdbx_seq_one_letter_code
_entity_poly.pdbx_strand_id
1 'polypeptide(L)' 'MASRRNDNKKPQSDRQNEQKDRPCLMCSKNFVSEHYGQRVCPTCKGTAAWRSGGEAA' A
#
# COMPACT_ATOMS: atom_id res chain seq x y z
N MET A 1 -17.64 -38.35 -12.68
CA MET A 1 -16.96 -37.44 -13.63
C MET A 1 -16.88 -36.04 -13.04
N ALA A 2 -15.68 -35.45 -13.08
CA ALA A 2 -15.29 -34.05 -12.84
C ALA A 2 -15.62 -33.39 -11.48
N SER A 3 -14.70 -33.51 -10.52
CA SER A 3 -14.59 -32.63 -9.35
C SER A 3 -14.41 -31.18 -9.79
N ARG A 4 -15.34 -30.31 -9.37
CA ARG A 4 -15.34 -28.87 -9.62
C ARG A 4 -14.08 -28.26 -9.01
N ARG A 5 -13.11 -27.87 -9.85
CA ARG A 5 -11.94 -27.08 -9.44
C ARG A 5 -12.13 -25.66 -9.95
N ASN A 6 -12.77 -24.77 -9.20
CA ASN A 6 -12.72 -23.33 -9.51
C ASN A 6 -12.72 -22.40 -8.28
N ASP A 7 -12.69 -22.95 -7.06
CA ASP A 7 -13.04 -22.21 -5.83
C ASP A 7 -11.82 -21.63 -5.07
N ASN A 8 -10.64 -21.59 -5.69
CA ASN A 8 -9.44 -21.00 -5.06
C ASN A 8 -9.19 -19.54 -5.44
N LYS A 9 -10.18 -18.83 -5.99
CA LYS A 9 -10.05 -17.40 -6.30
C LYS A 9 -10.06 -16.59 -5.01
N LYS A 10 -8.99 -15.81 -4.82
CA LYS A 10 -8.87 -14.87 -3.71
C LYS A 10 -10.10 -13.95 -3.74
N PRO A 11 -10.84 -13.82 -2.62
CA PRO A 11 -12.01 -12.95 -2.58
C PRO A 11 -11.58 -11.53 -2.97
N GLN A 12 -12.37 -10.89 -3.82
CA GLN A 12 -12.12 -9.49 -4.16
C GLN A 12 -12.34 -8.66 -2.89
N SER A 13 -11.38 -7.78 -2.61
CA SER A 13 -11.50 -6.85 -1.49
C SER A 13 -12.66 -5.91 -1.73
N ASP A 14 -13.65 -5.92 -0.84
CA ASP A 14 -14.78 -4.98 -0.84
C ASP A 14 -14.34 -3.52 -0.60
N ARG A 15 -13.14 -3.32 -0.04
CA ARG A 15 -12.59 -1.98 0.21
C ARG A 15 -12.24 -1.30 -1.11
N GLN A 16 -12.98 -0.24 -1.42
CA GLN A 16 -12.67 0.65 -2.53
C GLN A 16 -11.30 1.28 -2.33
N ASN A 17 -10.52 1.29 -3.40
CA ASN A 17 -9.20 1.88 -3.39
C ASN A 17 -9.30 3.40 -3.51
N GLU A 18 -9.65 4.07 -2.41
CA GLU A 18 -9.83 5.52 -2.43
C GLU A 18 -8.49 6.25 -2.39
N GLN A 19 -8.32 7.16 -3.36
CA GLN A 19 -7.24 8.13 -3.33
C GLN A 19 -7.51 9.18 -2.26
N LYS A 20 -6.56 9.41 -1.36
CA LYS A 20 -6.69 10.40 -0.27
C LYS A 20 -5.38 11.15 -0.05
N ASP A 21 -5.47 12.44 0.21
CA ASP A 21 -4.31 13.20 0.68
C ASP A 21 -3.97 12.83 2.12
N ARG A 22 -2.73 12.40 2.35
CA ARG A 22 -2.23 11.96 3.66
C ARG A 22 -0.83 12.52 3.91
N PRO A 23 -0.45 12.80 5.16
CA PRO A 23 0.93 13.14 5.49
C PRO A 23 1.83 11.90 5.40
N CYS A 24 3.01 12.05 4.79
CA CYS A 24 4.04 11.02 4.70
C CYS A 24 4.62 10.70 6.09
N LEU A 25 4.76 9.43 6.43
CA LEU A 25 5.37 9.02 7.70
C LEU A 25 6.87 9.33 7.81
N MET A 26 7.58 9.55 6.69
CA MET A 26 9.02 9.85 6.73
C MET A 26 9.35 11.33 6.67
N CYS A 27 8.62 12.11 5.87
CA CYS A 27 8.94 13.53 5.65
C CYS A 27 7.79 14.48 6.01
N SER A 28 6.68 13.96 6.52
CA SER A 28 5.48 14.69 6.92
C SER A 28 4.81 15.52 5.81
N LYS A 29 5.30 15.45 4.56
CA LYS A 29 4.70 16.12 3.41
C LYS A 29 3.38 15.44 3.02
N ASN A 30 2.38 16.23 2.68
CA ASN A 30 1.14 15.73 2.10
C ASN A 30 1.42 15.08 0.74
N PHE A 31 0.84 13.91 0.51
CA PHE A 31 0.88 13.21 -0.77
C PHE A 31 -0.43 12.46 -0.98
N VAL A 32 -0.78 12.23 -2.25
CA VAL A 32 -1.94 11.43 -2.63
C VAL A 32 -1.61 9.95 -2.43
N SER A 33 -2.26 9.30 -1.46
CA SER A 33 -2.20 7.86 -1.28
C SER A 33 -3.09 7.19 -2.31
N GLU A 34 -2.54 6.38 -3.20
CA GLU A 34 -3.27 5.60 -4.20
C GLU A 34 -4.14 4.53 -3.55
N HIS A 35 -3.71 4.02 -2.38
CA HIS A 35 -4.42 3.00 -1.64
C HIS A 35 -4.32 3.20 -0.13
N TYR A 36 -5.24 2.59 0.63
CA TYR A 36 -5.29 2.71 2.09
C TYR A 36 -3.94 2.37 2.78
N GLY A 37 -3.19 1.42 2.22
CA GLY A 37 -1.88 1.01 2.73
C GLY A 37 -0.72 1.96 2.41
N GLN A 38 -0.89 2.94 1.53
CA GLN A 38 0.19 3.85 1.15
C GLN A 38 0.29 4.98 2.18
N ARG A 39 1.28 4.89 3.07
CA ARG A 39 1.57 5.89 4.11
C ARG A 39 2.89 6.65 3.90
N VAL A 40 3.63 6.30 2.85
CA VAL A 40 4.91 6.92 2.49
C VAL A 40 4.81 7.41 1.05
N CYS A 41 5.21 8.66 0.83
CA CYS A 41 5.18 9.26 -0.51
C CYS A 41 6.14 8.52 -1.46
N PRO A 42 5.88 8.53 -2.78
CA PRO A 42 6.69 7.79 -3.76
C PRO A 42 8.18 8.18 -3.71
N THR A 43 8.48 9.45 -3.44
CA THR A 43 9.85 9.94 -3.26
C THR A 43 10.54 9.23 -2.09
N CYS A 44 9.94 9.26 -0.91
CA CYS A 44 10.46 8.63 0.29
C CYS A 44 10.54 7.09 0.15
N LYS A 45 9.53 6.48 -0.46
CA LYS A 45 9.48 5.03 -0.73
C LYS A 45 10.63 4.57 -1.66
N GLY A 46 11.08 5.45 -2.55
CA GLY A 46 12.20 5.19 -3.46
C GLY A 46 13.59 5.28 -2.80
N THR A 47 13.70 5.92 -1.64
CA THR A 47 14.98 6.13 -0.97
C THR A 47 15.55 4.84 -0.36
N ALA A 48 16.88 4.77 -0.25
CA ALA A 48 17.56 3.68 0.44
C ALA A 48 17.14 3.58 1.91
N ALA A 49 16.89 4.71 2.58
CA ALA A 49 16.44 4.75 3.97
C ALA A 49 15.18 3.92 4.22
N TRP A 50 14.19 4.01 3.32
CA TRP A 50 12.98 3.18 3.38
C TRP A 50 13.25 1.70 3.08
N ARG A 51 14.04 1.43 2.04
CA ARG A 51 14.33 0.05 1.58
C ARG A 51 15.13 -0.75 2.60
N SER A 52 16.03 -0.09 3.33
CA SER A 52 16.86 -0.70 4.36
C SER A 52 16.09 -1.00 5.65
N GLY A 53 14.78 -0.71 5.71
CA GLY A 53 13.98 -0.93 6.91
C GLY A 53 14.36 0.00 8.05
N GLY A 54 14.90 1.19 7.72
CA GLY A 54 15.27 2.19 8.71
C GLY A 54 14.07 2.55 9.57
N GLU A 55 14.04 1.95 10.75
CA GLU A 55 13.19 2.29 11.87
C GLU A 55 13.30 3.80 12.12
N ALA A 56 12.19 4.50 11.94
CA ALA A 56 12.07 5.88 12.36
C ALA A 56 12.21 5.88 13.89
N ALA A 57 13.40 6.23 14.38
CA ALA A 57 13.69 6.45 15.80
C ALA A 57 12.90 7.65 16.34
#